data_AF-A0A212CN54-F1
#
_entry.id   AF-A0A212CN54-F1
#
_cell.length_a   1.000
_cell.length_b   1.000
_cell.length_c   1.000
_cell.angle_alpha   90.00
_cell.angle_beta   90.00
_cell.angle_gamma   90.00
#
_symmetry.space_group_name_H-M   'P 1'
#
loop_
_entity.id
_entity.type
_entity.pdbx_description
1 polymer ?
#
loop_
_entity_poly.entity_id
_entity_poly.type
_entity_poly.pdbx_seq_one_letter_code
_entity_poly.pdbx_strand_id
1 'polypeptide(L)' 'MGNPKPSVSWIKGDSALRENSRTAVLESGSLRIHNVQKEDAGHYRCVAKNSLGTAYSKLVKLEVE' A
#
# COMPACT_ATOMS: atom_id res chain seq x y z
N MET A 1 2.31 2.46 -16.81
CA MET A 1 2.60 1.06 -16.40
C MET A 1 4.05 0.76 -16.79
N GLY A 2 4.84 0.14 -15.91
CA GLY A 2 6.24 -0.18 -16.19
C GLY A 2 6.39 -1.51 -16.93
N ASN A 3 7.47 -1.65 -17.71
CA ASN A 3 7.89 -2.89 -18.36
C ASN A 3 9.31 -3.24 -17.90
N PRO A 4 9.56 -4.40 -17.27
CA PRO A 4 8.60 -5.47 -16.91
C PRO A 4 7.51 -5.00 -15.94
N LYS A 5 6.36 -5.70 -15.93
CA LYS A 5 5.23 -5.39 -15.03
C LYS A 5 5.73 -5.35 -13.59
N PRO A 6 5.56 -4.24 -12.86
CA PRO A 6 6.02 -4.15 -11.48
C PRO A 6 5.11 -4.95 -10.53
N SER A 7 5.71 -5.50 -9.49
CA SER A 7 4.97 -5.91 -8.30
C SER A 7 4.56 -4.68 -7.49
N VAL A 8 3.37 -4.72 -6.91
CA VAL A 8 2.82 -3.62 -6.11
C VAL A 8 2.74 -4.05 -4.65
N SER A 9 3.27 -3.22 -3.75
CA SER A 9 3.14 -3.36 -2.30
C SER A 9 2.83 -2.01 -1.65
N TRP A 10 2.54 -2.02 -0.36
CA TRP A 10 2.20 -0.81 0.40
C TRP A 10 3.09 -0.63 1.62
N ILE A 11 3.29 0.62 2.01
CA ILE A 11 3.97 1.05 3.23
C ILE A 11 2.96 1.84 4.07
N LYS A 12 2.96 1.61 5.38
CA LYS A 12 2.26 2.41 6.39
C LYS A 12 3.30 3.08 7.30
N GLY A 13 3.34 4.40 7.33
CA GLY A 13 4.41 5.18 7.96
C GLY A 13 5.74 4.87 7.28
N ASP A 14 6.68 4.30 8.04
CA ASP A 14 8.00 3.88 7.56
C ASP A 14 8.13 2.35 7.42
N SER A 15 7.04 1.61 7.66
CA SER A 15 7.04 0.15 7.69
C SER A 15 6.27 -0.46 6.52
N ALA A 16 6.80 -1.55 5.97
CA ALA A 16 6.08 -2.35 4.99
C ALA A 16 4.76 -2.83 5.58
N LEU A 17 3.67 -2.60 4.86
CA LEU A 17 2.35 -3.05 5.27
C LEU A 17 2.28 -4.57 5.14
N ARG A 18 1.84 -5.23 6.20
CA ARG A 18 1.59 -6.67 6.21
C ARG A 18 0.11 -6.94 6.04
N GLU A 19 -0.23 -7.77 5.07
CA GLU A 19 -1.59 -8.27 4.89
C GLU A 19 -2.01 -9.12 6.10
N ASN A 20 -3.29 -9.08 6.41
CA ASN A 20 -3.90 -9.82 7.52
C ASN A 20 -5.38 -10.07 7.19
N SER A 21 -6.17 -10.58 8.15
CA SER A 21 -7.60 -10.86 7.94
C SER A 21 -8.44 -9.64 7.53
N ARG A 22 -8.00 -8.42 7.86
CA ARG A 22 -8.66 -7.15 7.52
C ARG A 22 -8.00 -6.44 6.34
N THR A 23 -6.71 -6.64 6.11
CA THR A 23 -5.92 -5.87 5.14
C THR A 23 -5.42 -6.73 4.00
N ALA A 24 -5.71 -6.35 2.76
CA ALA A 24 -5.29 -7.07 1.56
C ALA A 24 -4.86 -6.11 0.44
N VAL A 25 -3.89 -6.53 -0.38
CA VAL A 25 -3.53 -5.86 -1.64
C VAL A 25 -4.22 -6.60 -2.78
N LEU A 26 -5.10 -5.89 -3.50
CA LEU A 26 -5.86 -6.47 -4.62
C LEU A 26 -4.97 -6.66 -5.85
N GLU A 27 -5.43 -7.46 -6.82
CA GLU A 27 -4.72 -7.65 -8.10
C GLU A 27 -4.51 -6.34 -8.88
N SER A 28 -5.37 -5.34 -8.65
CA SER A 28 -5.21 -3.99 -9.18
C SER A 28 -4.04 -3.22 -8.57
N GLY A 29 -3.47 -3.70 -7.47
CA GLY A 29 -2.50 -3.00 -6.63
C GLY A 29 -3.14 -2.08 -5.58
N SER A 30 -4.46 -2.02 -5.50
CA SER A 30 -5.18 -1.22 -4.50
C SER A 30 -5.10 -1.87 -3.12
N LEU A 31 -4.89 -1.05 -2.08
CA LEU A 31 -5.00 -1.48 -0.69
C LEU A 31 -6.46 -1.49 -0.24
N ARG A 32 -6.92 -2.60 0.32
CA ARG A 32 -8.24 -2.74 0.96
C ARG A 32 -8.06 -3.02 2.45
N ILE A 33 -8.76 -2.26 3.28
CA ILE A 33 -8.82 -2.45 4.74
C ILE A 33 -10.30 -2.62 5.13
N HIS A 34 -10.64 -3.76 5.72
CA HIS A 34 -11.97 -4.04 6.25
C HIS A 34 -12.09 -3.62 7.72
N ASN A 35 -13.27 -3.16 8.11
CA ASN A 35 -13.57 -2.74 9.48
C ASN A 35 -12.50 -1.79 10.03
N VAL A 36 -12.33 -0.63 9.36
CA VAL A 36 -11.29 0.36 9.68
C VAL A 36 -11.40 0.79 11.14
N GLN A 37 -10.28 0.73 11.87
CA GLN A 37 -10.17 1.14 13.27
C GLN A 37 -9.22 2.32 13.42
N LYS A 38 -9.22 2.96 14.60
CA LYS A 38 -8.33 4.11 14.90
C LYS A 38 -6.86 3.76 14.72
N GLU A 39 -6.46 2.52 14.98
CA GLU A 39 -5.09 2.06 14.81
C GLU A 39 -4.68 2.00 13.33
N ASP A 40 -5.64 1.91 12.40
CA ASP A 40 -5.36 1.91 10.96
C ASP A 40 -5.03 3.31 10.44
N ALA A 41 -5.35 4.38 11.17
CA ALA A 41 -4.99 5.74 10.78
C ALA A 41 -3.47 5.89 10.56
N GLY A 42 -3.08 6.77 9.64
CA GLY A 42 -1.68 7.03 9.34
C GLY A 42 -1.41 7.35 7.88
N HIS A 43 -0.13 7.40 7.52
CA HIS A 43 0.30 7.71 6.16
C HIS A 43 0.58 6.42 5.38
N TYR A 44 0.06 6.35 4.16
CA TYR A 44 0.17 5.20 3.27
C TYR A 44 0.82 5.60 1.95
N ARG A 45 1.63 4.70 1.41
CA ARG A 45 2.26 4.87 0.10
C ARG A 45 2.37 3.54 -0.62
N CYS A 46 2.01 3.54 -1.90
CA CYS A 46 2.19 2.40 -2.79
C CYS A 46 3.62 2.38 -3.33
N VAL A 47 4.19 1.20 -3.44
CA VAL A 47 5.51 0.90 -3.99
C VAL A 47 5.33 -0.01 -5.20
N ALA A 48 5.81 0.43 -6.36
CA ALA A 48 5.83 -0.37 -7.58
C ALA A 48 7.29 -0.74 -7.89
N LYS A 49 7.64 -2.02 -7.87
CA LYS A 49 9.01 -2.51 -8.08
C LYS A 49 9.08 -3.49 -9.24
N ASN A 50 10.05 -3.31 -10.12
CA ASN A 50 10.43 -4.31 -11.13
C ASN A 50 11.96 -4.47 -11.16
N SER A 51 12.47 -5.25 -12.12
CA SER A 51 13.92 -5.47 -12.28
C SER A 51 14.69 -4.21 -12.67
N LEU A 52 14.02 -3.15 -13.13
CA LEU A 52 14.64 -1.89 -13.54
C LEU A 52 14.66 -0.83 -12.43
N GLY A 53 13.85 -1.02 -11.38
CA GLY A 53 13.85 -0.09 -10.27
C GLY A 53 12.58 -0.11 -9.43
N THR A 54 12.42 0.96 -8.65
CA THR A 54 11.31 1.16 -7.71
C THR A 54 10.72 2.56 -7.89
N ALA A 55 9.39 2.64 -7.97
CA ALA A 55 8.64 3.88 -8.00
C ALA A 55 7.69 3.95 -6.80
N TYR A 56 7.38 5.16 -6.37
CA TYR A 56 6.56 5.44 -5.20
C TYR A 56 5.37 6.31 -5.59
N SER A 57 4.19 6.01 -5.04
CA SER A 57 3.05 6.92 -5.14
C SER A 57 3.23 8.17 -4.28
N LYS A 58 2.33 9.14 -4.44
CA LYS A 58 2.14 10.19 -3.44
C LYS A 58 1.81 9.56 -2.07
N LEU A 59 2.22 10.24 -1.00
CA LEU A 59 1.83 9.88 0.35
C LEU A 59 0.35 10.27 0.55
N VAL A 60 -0.44 9.35 1.08
CA VAL A 60 -1.87 9.55 1.36
C VAL A 60 -2.10 9.36 2.85
N LYS A 61 -2.84 10.27 3.50
CA LYS A 61 -3.20 10.13 4.91
C LYS A 61 -4.58 9.50 5.03
N LEU A 62 -4.69 8.45 5.83
CA LEU A 62 -5.96 7.89 6.29
C LEU A 62 -6.27 8.47 7.67
N GLU A 63 -7.43 9.12 7.78
CA GLU A 63 -7.97 9.63 9.04
C GLU A 63 -9.21 8.80 9.41
N VAL A 64 -9.39 8.54 10.71
CA VAL A 64 -10.50 7.75 11.25
C VAL A 64 -11.05 8.53 12.44
N GLU A 65 -12.35 8.84 12.40
CA GLU A 65 -13.07 9.58 13.44
C GLU A 65 -13.58 8.65 14.56
#